data_AF-A0A183EXH1-F1
#
_entry.id   AF-A0A183EXH1-F1
#
_cell.length_a   1.000
_cell.length_b   1.000
_cell.length_c   1.000
_cell.angle_alpha   90.00
_cell.angle_beta   90.00
_cell.angle_gamma   90.00
#
_symmetry.space_group_name_H-M   'P 1'
#
loop_
_entity.id
_entity.type
_entity.pdbx_description
1 polymer ?
#
loop_
_entity_poly.entity_id
_entity_poly.type
_entity_poly.pdbx_seq_one_letter_code
_entity_poly.pdbx_strand_id
1 'polypeptide(L)'
;MRQLEERLPFFAIALPKWFRESEKGREAWKNLQNNKERLTTPFDIHSTLMDILHWPSVEEQKTVGQLSKRSLSLFRPIPSNRTCKHAGIEPHWCTCLNWELVSDPAQLPLSTMLVQTVIDVFNNETEPERTSCA
;
A
#
# COMPACT_ATOMS: atom_id res chain seq x y z
N MET A 1 -9.95 -12.43 3.31
CA MET A 1 -9.89 -11.40 4.37
C MET A 1 -8.54 -11.40 5.10
N ARG A 2 -8.03 -12.54 5.62
CA ARG A 2 -6.73 -12.62 6.33
C ARG A 2 -5.50 -12.08 5.58
N GLN A 3 -5.36 -12.35 4.28
CA GLN A 3 -4.19 -11.89 3.49
C GLN A 3 -4.09 -10.36 3.34
N LEU A 4 -5.21 -9.64 3.48
CA LEU A 4 -5.22 -8.18 3.36
C LEU A 4 -4.71 -7.51 4.64
N GLU A 5 -5.07 -8.07 5.81
CA GLU A 5 -4.58 -7.59 7.12
C GLU A 5 -3.06 -7.78 7.26
N GLU A 6 -2.52 -8.91 6.76
CA GLU A 6 -1.07 -9.15 6.73
C GLU A 6 -0.29 -8.14 5.88
N ARG A 7 -0.96 -7.52 4.89
CA ARG A 7 -0.35 -6.57 3.93
C ARG A 7 -0.67 -5.10 4.25
N LEU A 8 -1.56 -4.83 5.20
CA LEU A 8 -1.98 -3.50 5.60
C LEU A 8 -1.85 -3.33 7.13
N PRO A 9 -0.61 -3.31 7.66
CA PRO A 9 -0.40 -3.09 9.09
C PRO A 9 -0.94 -1.71 9.51
N PHE A 10 -1.65 -1.67 10.64
CA PHE A 10 -2.11 -0.43 11.21
C PHE A 10 -0.94 0.39 11.77
N PHE A 11 -0.91 1.68 11.45
CA PHE A 11 0.06 2.62 12.00
C PHE A 11 -0.65 3.94 12.37
N ALA A 12 -0.30 4.49 13.53
CA ALA A 12 -0.88 5.73 14.04
C ALA A 12 0.19 6.70 14.51
N ILE A 13 -0.05 8.00 14.29
CA ILE A 13 0.78 9.09 14.78
C ILE A 13 -0.06 9.92 15.74
N ALA A 14 0.46 10.14 16.95
CA ALA A 14 -0.11 11.07 17.93
C ALA A 14 0.84 12.26 18.10
N LEU A 15 0.32 13.48 17.92
CA LEU A 15 1.10 14.71 18.10
C LEU A 15 0.57 15.52 19.29
N PRO A 16 1.45 16.14 20.09
CA PRO A 16 1.05 17.03 21.18
C PRO A 16 0.16 18.18 20.69
N LYS A 17 -0.79 18.63 21.53
CA LYS A 17 -1.68 19.76 21.20
C LYS A 17 -0.90 21.03 20.86
N TRP A 18 0.08 21.40 21.70
CA TRP A 18 0.91 22.59 21.48
C TRP A 18 1.62 22.57 20.11
N PHE A 19 2.04 21.38 19.66
CA PHE A 19 2.76 21.24 18.40
C PHE A 19 1.83 21.47 17.21
N ARG A 20 0.62 20.89 17.25
CA ARG A 20 -0.43 21.08 16.22
C ARG A 20 -0.86 22.55 16.08
N GLU A 21 -0.76 23.31 17.16
CA GLU A 21 -1.15 24.73 17.20
C GLU A 21 0.02 25.68 16.85
N SER A 22 1.27 25.21 17.00
CA SER A 22 2.48 25.97 16.68
C SER A 22 2.60 26.29 15.19
N GLU A 23 3.33 27.35 14.87
CA GLU A 23 3.63 27.75 13.49
C GLU A 23 4.31 26.63 12.69
N LYS A 24 5.26 25.92 13.32
CA LYS A 24 6.05 24.85 12.68
C LYS A 24 5.24 23.58 12.43
N GLY A 25 4.33 23.23 13.35
CA GLY A 25 3.62 21.95 13.34
C GLY A 25 2.21 21.98 12.74
N ARG A 26 1.63 23.16 12.54
CA ARG A 26 0.27 23.31 11.98
C ARG A 26 0.15 22.77 10.56
N GLU A 27 1.11 23.09 9.68
CA GLU A 27 1.10 22.61 8.29
C GLU A 27 1.39 21.10 8.23
N ALA A 28 2.39 20.62 8.98
CA ALA A 28 2.64 19.18 9.16
C ALA A 28 1.40 18.41 9.66
N TRP A 29 0.65 18.95 10.62
CA TRP A 29 -0.60 18.36 11.11
C TRP A 29 -1.68 18.28 10.04
N LYS A 30 -1.88 19.37 9.30
CA LYS A 30 -2.81 19.42 8.16
C LYS A 30 -2.45 18.38 7.10
N ASN A 31 -1.16 18.24 6.77
CA ASN A 31 -0.68 17.25 5.82
C ASN A 31 -0.90 15.82 6.31
N LEU A 32 -0.61 15.53 7.58
CA LEU A 32 -0.91 14.23 8.19
C LEU A 32 -2.40 13.88 8.11
N GLN A 33 -3.30 14.85 8.33
CA GLN A 33 -4.73 14.64 8.21
C GLN A 33 -5.13 14.31 6.75
N ASN A 34 -4.59 15.05 5.78
CA ASN A 34 -4.86 14.84 4.36
C ASN A 34 -4.28 13.52 3.83
N ASN A 35 -3.19 13.04 4.43
CA ASN A 35 -2.49 11.83 4.00
C ASN A 35 -3.14 10.52 4.50
N LYS A 36 -4.15 10.58 5.38
CA LYS A 36 -4.83 9.39 5.93
C LYS A 36 -5.46 8.48 4.86
N GLU A 37 -5.89 9.07 3.75
CA GLU A 37 -6.54 8.36 2.63
C GLU A 37 -5.58 8.17 1.44
N ARG A 38 -4.27 8.22 1.69
CA ARG A 38 -3.24 8.07 0.65
C ARG A 38 -2.48 6.76 0.82
N LEU A 39 -2.02 6.21 -0.30
CA LEU A 39 -1.11 5.07 -0.31
C LEU A 39 0.22 5.49 0.34
N THR A 40 0.51 4.88 1.48
CA THR A 40 1.74 5.08 2.26
C THR A 40 2.42 3.74 2.52
N THR A 41 3.70 3.81 2.89
CA THR A 41 4.55 2.66 3.18
C THR A 41 5.40 2.93 4.42
N PRO A 42 5.99 1.90 5.04
CA PRO A 42 6.94 2.09 6.12
C PRO A 42 8.16 2.97 5.75
N PHE A 43 8.53 3.04 4.47
CA PHE A 43 9.60 3.95 4.02
C PHE A 43 9.21 5.41 4.22
N ASP A 44 7.95 5.77 3.98
CA ASP A 44 7.43 7.12 4.21
C ASP A 44 7.56 7.53 5.68
N ILE A 45 7.36 6.57 6.59
CA ILE A 45 7.58 6.77 8.03
C ILE A 45 9.05 7.08 8.30
N HIS A 46 9.99 6.32 7.71
CA HIS A 46 11.42 6.61 7.82
C HIS A 46 11.74 8.04 7.34
N SER A 47 11.24 8.46 6.17
CA SER A 47 11.43 9.85 5.70
C SER A 47 10.80 10.89 6.63
N THR A 48 9.68 10.56 7.25
CA THR A 48 9.03 11.42 8.25
C THR A 48 9.88 11.56 9.51
N LEU A 49 10.45 10.46 10.01
CA LEU A 49 11.36 10.47 11.16
C LEU A 49 12.63 11.29 10.86
N MET A 50 13.15 11.22 9.62
CA MET A 50 14.28 12.06 9.21
C MET A 50 13.95 13.55 9.21
N ASP A 51 12.72 13.93 8.82
CA ASP A 51 12.25 15.31 8.97
C ASP A 51 12.09 15.74 10.44
N ILE A 52 11.80 14.82 11.37
CA ILE A 52 11.77 15.16 12.80
C ILE A 52 13.16 15.61 13.27
N LEU A 53 14.21 14.94 12.78
CA LEU A 53 15.60 15.30 13.08
C LEU A 53 16.03 16.59 12.37
N HIS A 54 15.55 16.79 11.14
CA HIS A 54 15.88 17.94 10.29
C HIS A 54 14.61 18.65 9.83
N TRP A 55 14.06 19.47 10.73
CA TRP A 55 12.73 20.05 10.54
C TRP A 55 12.61 20.85 9.24
N PRO A 56 11.65 20.51 8.35
CA PRO A 56 11.51 21.20 7.07
C PRO A 56 10.90 22.59 7.23
N SER A 57 11.27 23.48 6.30
CA SER A 57 10.60 24.77 6.14
C SER A 57 9.12 24.59 5.80
N VAL A 58 8.32 25.63 6.04
CA VAL A 58 6.89 25.63 5.69
C VAL A 58 6.69 25.44 4.18
N GLU A 59 7.63 25.92 3.37
CA GLU A 59 7.55 25.88 1.91
C GLU A 59 7.81 24.45 1.42
N GLU A 60 8.77 23.76 2.02
CA GLU A 60 8.98 22.33 1.80
C GLU A 60 7.79 21.51 2.29
N GLN A 61 7.15 21.88 3.41
CA GLN A 61 5.95 21.20 3.91
C GLN A 61 4.77 21.32 2.94
N LYS A 62 4.64 22.44 2.22
CA LYS A 62 3.60 22.64 1.21
C LYS A 62 3.91 21.99 -0.13
N THR A 63 5.15 21.59 -0.36
CA THR A 63 5.58 20.99 -1.63
C THR A 63 5.12 19.54 -1.71
N VAL A 64 4.36 19.23 -2.77
CA VAL A 64 3.87 17.87 -3.03
C VAL A 64 5.03 16.90 -3.25
N GLY A 65 4.94 15.71 -2.67
CA GLY A 65 5.95 14.66 -2.83
C GLY A 65 6.18 14.26 -4.29
N GLN A 66 7.44 14.08 -4.68
CA GLN A 66 7.81 13.69 -6.04
C GLN A 66 7.69 12.17 -6.23
N LEU A 67 6.86 11.72 -7.17
CA LEU A 67 6.63 10.30 -7.45
C LEU A 67 7.88 9.53 -7.94
N SER A 68 8.93 10.23 -8.36
CA SER A 68 10.24 9.64 -8.67
C SER A 68 10.96 9.11 -7.43
N LYS A 69 10.61 9.61 -6.23
CA LYS A 69 11.14 9.13 -4.96
C LYS A 69 10.26 8.01 -4.43
N ARG A 70 10.90 6.89 -4.07
CA ARG A 70 10.22 5.77 -3.42
C ARG A 70 9.52 6.17 -2.12
N SER A 71 10.20 7.02 -1.33
CA SER A 71 9.81 7.41 0.02
C SER A 71 9.47 8.90 0.09
N LEU A 72 8.33 9.21 0.70
CA LEU A 72 7.77 10.55 0.84
C LEU A 72 7.44 10.79 2.32
N SER A 73 7.91 11.89 2.90
CA SER A 73 7.54 12.24 4.28
C SER A 73 6.04 12.53 4.39
N LEU A 74 5.43 12.07 5.48
CA LEU A 74 4.03 12.27 5.83
C LEU A 74 3.74 13.70 6.30
N PHE A 75 4.76 14.52 6.56
CA PHE A 75 4.61 15.97 6.83
C PHE A 75 4.47 16.82 5.57
N ARG A 76 4.50 16.21 4.39
CA ARG A 76 4.25 16.83 3.08
C ARG A 76 3.05 16.15 2.40
N PRO A 77 2.33 16.80 1.46
CA PRO A 77 1.24 16.16 0.74
C PRO A 77 1.72 14.96 -0.08
N ILE A 78 1.10 13.80 0.12
CA ILE A 78 1.30 12.63 -0.74
C ILE A 78 0.38 12.73 -1.97
N PRO A 79 0.92 12.58 -3.19
CA PRO A 79 0.11 12.62 -4.41
C PRO A 79 -1.04 11.60 -4.40
N SER A 80 -2.23 12.03 -4.83
CA SER A 80 -3.41 11.16 -4.92
C SER A 80 -3.26 10.03 -5.94
N ASN A 81 -2.46 10.26 -6.98
CA ASN A 81 -2.18 9.31 -8.05
C ASN A 81 -0.93 8.45 -7.79
N ARG A 82 -0.47 8.35 -6.53
CA ARG A 82 0.62 7.44 -6.18
C ARG A 82 0.18 5.99 -6.37
N THR A 83 1.01 5.20 -7.05
CA THR A 83 0.74 3.79 -7.36
C THR A 83 1.70 2.90 -6.56
N CYS A 84 1.39 1.61 -6.46
CA CYS A 84 2.31 0.61 -5.89
C CYS A 84 3.69 0.66 -6.55
N LYS A 85 3.76 0.87 -7.88
CA LYS A 85 5.03 1.03 -8.60
C LYS A 85 5.83 2.24 -8.12
N HIS A 86 5.18 3.40 -7.93
CA HIS A 86 5.85 4.61 -7.39
C HIS A 86 6.36 4.38 -5.95
N ALA A 87 5.63 3.58 -5.15
CA ALA A 87 6.02 3.22 -3.79
C ALA A 87 7.08 2.11 -3.73
N GLY A 88 7.48 1.52 -4.86
CA GLY A 88 8.40 0.39 -4.90
C GLY A 88 7.82 -0.87 -4.26
N ILE A 89 6.53 -1.11 -4.45
CA ILE A 89 5.79 -2.32 -4.07
C ILE A 89 5.62 -3.17 -5.33
N GLU A 90 6.09 -4.42 -5.29
CA GLU A 90 5.94 -5.37 -6.39
C GLU A 90 4.47 -5.70 -6.65
N PRO A 91 4.07 -6.02 -7.91
CA PRO A 91 2.67 -6.27 -8.25
C PRO A 91 1.98 -7.31 -7.36
N HIS A 92 2.67 -8.40 -6.99
CA HIS A 92 2.11 -9.47 -6.18
C HIS A 92 1.85 -9.09 -4.72
N TRP A 93 2.52 -8.04 -4.21
CA TRP A 93 2.30 -7.47 -2.87
C TRP A 93 1.32 -6.32 -2.85
N CYS A 94 1.03 -5.73 -4.01
CA CYS A 94 0.11 -4.60 -4.12
C CYS A 94 -1.30 -5.02 -3.68
N THR A 95 -1.88 -4.26 -2.74
CA THR A 95 -3.23 -4.49 -2.23
C THR A 95 -4.31 -3.76 -3.04
N CYS A 96 -3.89 -2.90 -3.98
CA CYS A 96 -4.77 -2.14 -4.87
C CYS A 96 -5.18 -2.91 -6.13
N LEU A 97 -4.95 -4.23 -6.19
CA LEU A 97 -5.30 -5.04 -7.36
C LEU A 97 -6.83 -5.18 -7.48
N ASN A 98 -7.34 -4.79 -8.64
CA ASN A 98 -8.71 -5.09 -9.04
C ASN A 98 -8.72 -6.33 -9.91
N TRP A 99 -9.70 -7.19 -9.70
CA TRP A 99 -9.95 -8.32 -10.57
C TRP A 99 -10.55 -7.81 -11.88
N GLU A 100 -9.91 -8.11 -13.00
CA GLU A 100 -10.50 -7.90 -14.32
C GLU A 100 -11.11 -9.21 -14.81
N LEU A 101 -12.33 -9.13 -15.35
CA LEU A 101 -12.96 -10.27 -15.98
C LEU A 101 -12.25 -10.55 -17.31
N VAL A 102 -11.76 -11.77 -17.46
CA VAL A 102 -11.28 -12.28 -18.75
C VAL A 102 -12.49 -12.38 -19.68
N SER A 103 -12.71 -11.31 -20.44
CA SER A 103 -13.90 -11.14 -21.28
C SER A 103 -13.64 -11.53 -22.74
N ASP A 104 -12.40 -11.88 -23.09
CA ASP A 104 -12.00 -12.28 -24.44
C ASP A 104 -12.45 -13.73 -24.72
N PRO A 105 -13.46 -13.94 -25.59
CA PRO A 105 -13.95 -15.28 -25.91
C PRO A 105 -12.88 -16.17 -26.54
N ALA A 106 -11.85 -15.59 -27.17
CA ALA A 106 -10.75 -16.35 -27.75
C ALA A 106 -9.83 -16.98 -26.69
N GLN A 107 -9.77 -16.40 -25.48
CA GLN A 107 -8.94 -16.88 -24.38
C GLN A 107 -9.67 -17.87 -23.46
N LEU A 108 -10.99 -17.96 -23.56
CA LEU A 108 -11.81 -18.82 -22.72
C LEU A 108 -11.44 -20.32 -22.83
N PRO A 109 -11.19 -20.91 -24.01
CA PRO A 109 -10.81 -22.33 -24.11
C PRO A 109 -9.47 -22.63 -23.44
N LEU A 110 -8.46 -21.79 -23.67
CA LEU A 110 -7.13 -21.94 -23.07
C LEU A 110 -7.19 -21.78 -21.55
N SER A 111 -7.92 -20.77 -21.08
CA SER A 111 -8.10 -20.51 -19.65
C SER A 111 -8.82 -21.66 -18.96
N THR A 112 -9.87 -22.20 -19.58
CA THR A 112 -10.62 -23.37 -19.06
C THR A 112 -9.74 -24.60 -18.99
N MET A 113 -8.93 -24.87 -20.02
CA MET A 113 -8.00 -26.00 -20.04
C MET A 113 -6.92 -25.89 -18.94
N LEU A 114 -6.35 -24.69 -18.75
CA LEU A 114 -5.37 -24.45 -17.68
C LEU A 114 -5.99 -24.64 -16.29
N VAL A 115 -7.19 -24.08 -16.07
CA VAL A 115 -7.92 -24.24 -14.80
C VAL A 115 -8.20 -25.70 -14.52
N GLN A 116 -8.70 -26.45 -15.51
CA GLN A 116 -9.01 -27.87 -15.34
C GLN A 116 -7.74 -28.68 -15.03
N THR A 117 -6.64 -28.42 -15.73
CA THR A 117 -5.35 -29.09 -15.47
C THR A 117 -4.87 -28.85 -14.04
N VAL A 118 -4.94 -27.61 -13.55
CA VAL A 118 -4.56 -27.29 -12.16
C VAL A 118 -5.46 -27.99 -11.15
N ILE A 119 -6.78 -28.02 -11.40
CA ILE A 119 -7.76 -28.72 -10.55
C ILE A 119 -7.46 -30.21 -10.52
N ASP A 120 -7.18 -30.83 -11.66
CA ASP A 120 -6.90 -32.26 -11.75
C ASP A 120 -5.61 -32.61 -10.99
N VAL A 121 -4.55 -31.81 -11.15
CA VAL A 121 -3.30 -31.98 -10.40
C VAL A 121 -3.56 -31.84 -8.90
N PHE A 122 -4.21 -30.78 -8.45
CA PHE A 122 -4.51 -30.60 -7.03
C PHE A 122 -5.40 -31.70 -6.48
N ASN A 123 -6.38 -32.15 -7.25
CA ASN A 123 -7.25 -33.24 -6.83
C ASN A 123 -6.48 -34.55 -6.67
N ASN A 124 -5.57 -34.84 -7.60
CA ASN A 124 -4.73 -36.04 -7.56
C ASN A 124 -3.73 -36.00 -6.40
N GLU A 125 -3.03 -34.89 -6.20
CA GLU A 125 -2.05 -34.74 -5.12
C GLU A 125 -2.69 -34.75 -3.73
N THR A 126 -3.91 -34.22 -3.60
CA THR A 126 -4.63 -34.19 -2.31
C THR A 126 -5.39 -35.47 -2.01
N GLU A 127 -5.63 -36.35 -2.99
CA GLU A 127 -6.49 -37.54 -2.85
C GLU A 127 -6.13 -38.43 -1.66
N PRO A 128 -4.84 -38.76 -1.41
CA PRO A 128 -4.47 -39.63 -0.30
C PRO A 128 -4.76 -39.01 1.08
N GLU A 129 -4.62 -37.69 1.21
CA GLU A 129 -4.73 -36.96 2.49
C GLU A 129 -6.17 -36.54 2.84
N ARG A 130 -7.13 -36.77 1.94
CA ARG A 130 -8.55 -36.39 2.18
C ARG A 130 -9.15 -37.09 3.39
N THR A 131 -8.64 -38.26 3.75
CA THR A 131 -9.09 -39.03 4.92
C THR A 131 -8.37 -38.63 6.22
N SER A 132 -7.26 -37.90 6.13
CA SER A 132 -6.46 -37.42 7.27
C SER A 132 -7.07 -36.20 7.98
N CYS A 133 -8.03 -35.52 7.35
CA CYS A 133 -8.70 -34.31 7.88
C CYS A 133 -10.02 -34.59 8.62
N ALA A 134 -10.22 -35.82 9.14
CA ALA A 134 -11.38 -36.20 9.95
C ALA A 134 -11.15 -35.97 11.45
#